data_AF-A0A3N5T6Q6-F1
#
_entry.id   AF-A0A3N5T6Q6-F1
#
_cell.length_a   1.000
_cell.length_b   1.000
_cell.length_c   1.000
_cell.angle_alpha   90.00
_cell.angle_beta   90.00
_cell.angle_gamma   90.00
#
_symmetry.space_group_name_H-M   'P 1'
#
loop_
_entity.id
_entity.type
_entity.pdbx_description
1 polymer ?
#
loop_
_entity_poly.entity_id
_entity_poly.type
_entity_poly.pdbx_seq_one_letter_code
_entity_poly.pdbx_strand_id
1 'polypeptide(L)'
;MVESLYSLLEKVGFTHPLHPMMTHIPMGMIIGMVAFSAVGLLWNKAVLSRTAFHCAVLALISVVPVIVTGALDWLQFQGGEWNIYIIVK
;
A
#
# COMPACT_ATOMS: atom_id res chain seq x y z
N MET A 1 -5.00 -8.65 -20.78
CA MET A 1 -4.28 -9.23 -19.62
C MET A 1 -4.71 -8.58 -18.31
N VAL A 2 -4.70 -7.25 -18.21
CA VAL A 2 -5.23 -6.53 -17.04
C VAL A 2 -6.74 -6.80 -16.89
N GLU A 3 -7.52 -6.58 -17.94
CA GLU A 3 -8.97 -6.84 -17.93
C GLU A 3 -9.33 -8.28 -17.52
N SER A 4 -8.60 -9.30 -18.02
CA SER A 4 -8.82 -10.69 -17.64
C SER A 4 -8.57 -10.97 -16.15
N LEU A 5 -7.66 -10.25 -15.51
CA LEU A 5 -7.43 -10.33 -14.06
C LEU A 5 -8.65 -9.76 -13.32
N TYR A 6 -9.12 -8.57 -13.70
CA TYR A 6 -10.29 -7.94 -13.06
C TYR A 6 -11.58 -8.75 -13.29
N SER A 7 -11.79 -9.33 -14.48
CA SER A 7 -12.93 -10.22 -14.72
C SER A 7 -12.85 -11.52 -13.89
N LEU A 8 -11.65 -11.99 -13.54
CA LEU A 8 -11.50 -13.11 -12.60
C LEU A 8 -11.88 -12.67 -11.19
N LEU A 9 -11.34 -11.54 -10.72
CA LEU A 9 -11.66 -10.96 -9.40
C LEU A 9 -13.17 -10.73 -9.24
N GLU A 10 -13.83 -10.21 -10.27
CA GLU A 10 -15.27 -9.98 -10.29
C GLU A 10 -16.07 -11.28 -10.13
N LYS A 11 -15.64 -12.39 -10.75
CA LYS A 11 -16.28 -13.71 -10.57
C LYS A 11 -16.23 -14.21 -9.12
N VAL A 12 -15.27 -13.74 -8.33
CA VAL A 12 -15.13 -14.07 -6.90
C VAL A 12 -15.77 -12.98 -6.02
N GLY A 13 -16.46 -12.00 -6.62
CA GLY A 13 -17.17 -10.93 -5.93
C GLY A 13 -16.30 -9.72 -5.55
N PHE A 14 -15.07 -9.64 -6.07
CA PHE A 14 -14.20 -8.50 -5.83
C PHE A 14 -14.29 -7.49 -6.98
N THR A 15 -14.97 -6.37 -6.72
CA THR A 15 -15.23 -5.31 -7.71
C THR A 15 -14.53 -3.99 -7.39
N HIS A 16 -13.70 -3.97 -6.34
CA HIS A 16 -13.01 -2.77 -5.88
C HIS A 16 -11.63 -2.58 -6.56
N PRO A 17 -11.09 -1.35 -6.59
CA PRO A 17 -9.72 -1.11 -7.02
C PRO A 17 -8.71 -1.78 -6.08
N LEU A 18 -7.61 -2.31 -6.63
CA LEU A 18 -6.60 -3.06 -5.88
C LEU A 18 -5.66 -2.16 -5.09
N HIS A 19 -5.33 -0.98 -5.64
CA HIS A 19 -4.37 -0.05 -5.09
C HIS A 19 -4.78 0.48 -3.71
N PRO A 20 -6.01 0.99 -3.49
CA PRO A 20 -6.43 1.45 -2.17
C PRO A 20 -6.29 0.34 -1.12
N MET A 21 -6.69 -0.90 -1.44
CA MET A 21 -6.52 -2.02 -0.51
C MET A 21 -5.06 -2.24 -0.13
N MET A 22 -4.16 -2.26 -1.12
CA MET A 22 -2.74 -2.48 -0.88
C MET A 22 -2.06 -1.32 -0.15
N THR A 23 -2.49 -0.07 -0.37
CA THR A 23 -1.92 1.10 0.33
C THR A 23 -2.09 1.06 1.85
N HIS A 24 -3.07 0.32 2.36
CA HIS A 24 -3.26 0.16 3.80
C HIS A 24 -2.10 -0.56 4.48
N ILE A 25 -1.35 -1.39 3.75
CA ILE A 25 -0.19 -2.11 4.29
C ILE A 25 0.93 -1.13 4.66
N PRO A 26 1.55 -0.37 3.73
CA PRO A 26 2.61 0.56 4.11
C PRO A 26 2.11 1.66 5.06
N MET A 27 0.87 2.14 4.91
CA MET A 27 0.29 3.12 5.84
C MET A 27 0.23 2.57 7.26
N GLY A 28 -0.37 1.38 7.45
CA GLY A 28 -0.46 0.73 8.75
C GLY A 28 0.91 0.39 9.33
N MET A 29 1.86 -0.05 8.50
CA MET A 29 3.23 -0.34 8.94
C MET A 29 3.99 0.92 9.36
N ILE A 30 3.84 2.04 8.66
CA ILE A 30 4.46 3.32 9.07
C ILE A 30 3.86 3.80 10.40
N ILE A 31 2.54 3.72 10.56
CA ILE A 31 1.88 4.04 11.84
C ILE A 31 2.42 3.14 12.96
N GLY A 32 2.51 1.84 12.71
CA GLY A 32 3.07 0.87 13.66
C GLY A 32 4.52 1.18 14.02
N MET A 33 5.36 1.51 13.04
CA MET A 33 6.75 1.91 13.25
C MET A 33 6.84 3.11 14.22
N VAL A 34 6.07 4.17 13.96
CA VAL A 34 6.06 5.37 14.80
C VAL A 34 5.56 5.04 16.21
N ALA A 35 4.46 4.30 16.33
CA ALA A 35 3.89 3.92 17.61
C ALA A 35 4.85 3.06 18.45
N PHE A 36 5.40 1.98 17.88
CA PHE A 36 6.33 1.11 18.60
C PHE A 36 7.65 1.81 18.93
N SER A 37 8.13 2.71 18.07
CA SER A 37 9.32 3.51 18.36
C SER A 37 9.08 4.48 19.52
N ALA A 38 7.97 5.23 19.50
CA ALA A 38 7.61 6.16 20.57
C ALA A 38 7.46 5.43 21.92
N VAL A 39 6.74 4.31 21.93
CA VAL A 39 6.54 3.51 23.13
C VAL A 39 7.85 2.87 23.62
N GLY A 40 8.68 2.38 22.69
CA GLY A 40 10.00 1.81 22.98
C GLY A 40 10.95 2.83 23.63
N LEU A 41 10.91 4.08 23.17
CA LEU A 41 11.67 5.19 23.74
C LEU A 41 11.15 5.59 25.13
N LEU A 42 9.83 5.77 25.28
CA LEU A 42 9.22 6.20 26.55
C LEU A 42 9.39 5.20 27.69
N TRP A 43 9.34 3.90 27.39
CA TRP A 43 9.48 2.83 28.39
C TRP A 43 10.82 2.10 28.37
N ASN A 44 11.78 2.58 27.57
CA ASN A 44 13.12 2.03 27.44
C ASN A 44 13.11 0.50 27.15
N LYS A 45 12.22 0.08 26.25
CA LYS A 45 12.00 -1.33 25.87
C LYS A 45 12.59 -1.58 24.47
N ALA A 46 13.82 -2.07 24.42
CA ALA A 46 14.53 -2.38 23.17
C ALA A 46 13.77 -3.36 22.24
N VAL A 47 12.96 -4.25 22.81
CA VAL A 47 12.11 -5.18 22.04
C VAL A 47 11.12 -4.42 21.13
N LEU A 48 10.57 -3.30 21.59
CA LEU A 48 9.63 -2.50 20.80
C LEU A 48 10.34 -1.75 19.67
N SER A 49 11.57 -1.30 19.90
CA SER A 49 12.41 -0.72 18.83
C SER A 49 12.69 -1.74 17.72
N ARG A 50 12.87 -3.02 18.08
CA ARG A 50 12.99 -4.10 17.09
C ARG A 50 11.71 -4.26 16.30
N THR A 51 10.54 -4.28 16.94
CA THR A 51 9.25 -4.33 16.23
C THR A 51 9.06 -3.14 15.30
N ALA A 52 9.41 -1.92 15.74
CA ALA A 52 9.36 -0.73 14.88
C ALA A 52 10.21 -0.88 13.62
N PHE A 53 11.41 -1.45 13.73
CA PHE A 53 12.25 -1.77 12.57
C PHE A 53 11.58 -2.79 11.63
N HIS A 54 10.91 -3.81 12.15
CA HIS A 54 10.21 -4.80 11.32
C HIS A 54 9.05 -4.15 10.57
N CYS A 55 8.30 -3.26 11.23
CA CYS A 55 7.29 -2.44 10.57
C CYS A 55 7.90 -1.59 9.44
N ALA A 56 9.03 -0.94 9.66
CA ALA A 56 9.72 -0.17 8.62
C ALA A 56 10.11 -1.03 7.40
N VAL A 57 10.68 -2.22 7.64
CA VAL A 57 11.05 -3.17 6.59
C VAL A 57 9.83 -3.64 5.80
N LEU A 58 8.75 -4.02 6.50
CA LEU A 58 7.51 -4.45 5.84
C LEU A 58 6.85 -3.32 5.05
N ALA A 59 6.87 -2.09 5.57
CA ALA A 59 6.41 -0.91 4.84
C ALA A 59 7.18 -0.78 3.52
N LEU A 60 8.51 -0.84 3.55
CA LEU A 60 9.35 -0.72 2.37
C LEU A 60 9.08 -1.84 1.34
N ILE A 61 8.99 -3.09 1.79
CA ILE A 61 8.69 -4.22 0.91
C ILE A 61 7.32 -4.04 0.25
N SER A 62 6.34 -3.56 1.02
CA SER A 62 4.96 -3.37 0.52
C SER A 62 4.81 -2.24 -0.50
N VAL A 63 5.81 -1.36 -0.67
CA VAL A 63 5.81 -0.34 -1.73
C VAL A 63 5.71 -0.99 -3.11
N VAL A 64 6.42 -2.12 -3.32
CA VAL A 64 6.43 -2.82 -4.62
C VAL A 64 5.01 -3.25 -5.05
N PRO A 65 4.27 -4.06 -4.26
CA PRO A 65 2.92 -4.45 -4.65
C PRO A 65 1.94 -3.27 -4.71
N VAL A 66 2.15 -2.20 -3.92
CA VAL A 66 1.33 -0.98 -4.01
C VAL A 66 1.51 -0.26 -5.34
N ILE A 67 2.75 -0.13 -5.82
CA ILE A 67 3.03 0.45 -7.15
C ILE A 67 2.43 -0.42 -8.25
N VAL A 68 2.61 -1.74 -8.17
CA VAL A 68 2.06 -2.68 -9.16
C VAL A 68 0.54 -2.56 -9.23
N THR A 69 -0.15 -2.60 -8.09
CA THR A 69 -1.61 -2.45 -8.05
C THR A 69 -2.08 -1.05 -8.47
N GLY A 70 -1.30 -0.01 -8.20
CA GLY A 70 -1.54 1.35 -8.72
C GLY A 70 -1.49 1.41 -10.24
N ALA A 71 -0.48 0.78 -10.84
CA ALA A 71 -0.37 0.68 -12.30
C ALA A 71 -1.51 -0.14 -12.90
N LEU A 72 -1.93 -1.24 -12.26
CA LEU A 72 -3.06 -2.05 -12.72
C LEU A 72 -4.38 -1.26 -12.68
N ASP A 73 -4.66 -0.56 -11.58
CA ASP A 73 -5.85 0.28 -11.46
C ASP A 73 -5.82 1.44 -12.47
N TRP A 74 -4.65 2.05 -12.70
CA TRP A 74 -4.48 3.11 -13.70
C TRP A 74 -4.78 2.60 -15.11
N LEU A 75 -4.26 1.43 -15.49
CA LEU A 75 -4.56 0.81 -16.78
C LEU A 75 -6.03 0.40 -16.90
N GLN A 76 -6.63 -0.18 -15.86
CA GLN A 76 -7.99 -0.69 -15.92
C GLN A 76 -9.04 0.42 -15.92
N PHE A 77 -8.93 1.40 -15.04
CA PHE A 77 -9.99 2.40 -14.82
C PHE A 77 -9.75 3.72 -15.53
N GLN A 78 -8.50 4.01 -15.92
CA GLN A 78 -8.13 5.25 -16.61
C GLN A 78 -7.52 4.99 -17.99
N GLY A 79 -7.47 3.74 -18.45
CA GLY A 79 -6.92 3.38 -19.77
C GLY A 79 -5.41 3.66 -19.91
N GLY A 80 -4.70 3.93 -18.80
CA GLY A 80 -3.32 4.41 -18.85
C GLY A 80 -3.18 5.87 -19.31
N GLU A 81 -4.27 6.61 -19.38
CA GLU A 81 -4.25 8.04 -19.71
C GLU A 81 -3.93 8.86 -18.46
N TRP A 82 -3.09 9.88 -18.63
CA TRP A 82 -2.87 10.87 -17.58
C TRP A 82 -4.05 11.82 -17.56
N ASN A 83 -4.72 11.93 -16.41
CA ASN A 83 -5.81 12.90 -16.29
C ASN A 83 -5.24 14.32 -16.31
N ILE A 84 -5.82 15.21 -17.14
CA ILE A 84 -5.40 16.60 -17.27
C ILE A 84 -5.44 17.35 -15.93
N TYR A 85 -6.27 16.89 -14.99
CA TYR A 85 -6.37 17.46 -13.63
C TYR A 85 -5.21 17.08 -12.71
N ILE A 86 -4.34 16.12 -13.10
CA ILE A 86 -3.10 15.78 -12.37
C ILE A 86 -1.93 16.67 -12.83
N ILE A 87 -2.07 17.33 -13.99
CA ILE A 87 -1.13 18.36 -14.43
C ILE A 87 -1.56 19.68 -13.77
N VAL A 88 -1.16 19.86 -12.50
CA VAL A 88 -1.07 21.21 -11.94
C VAL A 88 0.04 21.91 -12.71
N LYS A 89 -0.35 22.87 -13.55
CA LYS A 89 0.58 23.82 -14.18
C LYS A 89 0.98 24.89 -13.18
#